data_AF-A0A7C3VRL2-F1
#
_entry.id   AF-A0A7C3VRL2-F1
#
_cell.length_a   1.000
_cell.length_b   1.000
_cell.length_c   1.000
_cell.angle_alpha   90.00
_cell.angle_beta   90.00
_cell.angle_gamma   90.00
#
_symmetry.space_group_name_H-M   'P 1'
#
loop_
_entity.id
_entity.type
_entity.pdbx_description
1 polymer ?
#
loop_
_entity_poly.entity_id
_entity_poly.type
_entity_poly.pdbx_seq_one_letter_code
_entity_poly.pdbx_strand_id
1 'polypeptide(L)'
;MFRRLVFLTVAALMVPLLGCVSSAQTIMPLPDCGIRGSGAITIHEVNLGVFDINVAKSGSILLGGFKYTEITPDGRRVCTIYSQSLTRLEVLGNAATVQAFGYWNGMPSDLTVKCLDDVDGDYFYILARPRSPITIIYEAGGGLVKGDIVVFTAPATPQCLTKGNGTIAVGQNTGRFSFVAEKSGDVVKGTLKYVEYSPLADPTAQPPVRIYIPSVQTLRILSPNEVVFAGRGTLNERPAFVEVRVIDRTNGISPDLAARDEFYIRALMLATDSLSRIGYQAGGPLTSGDIVVAVQNVP
;
A
#
# COMPACT_ATOMS: atom_id res chain seq x y z
N MET A 1 -67.81 50.70 2.95
CA MET A 1 -66.64 51.61 2.89
C MET A 1 -65.42 50.75 2.57
N PHE A 2 -65.16 50.35 1.34
CA PHE A 2 -64.48 51.05 0.24
C PHE A 2 -63.11 51.71 0.57
N ARG A 3 -62.11 51.24 -0.20
CA ARG A 3 -60.84 51.87 -0.64
C ARG A 3 -59.60 51.74 0.26
N ARG A 4 -58.67 50.91 -0.23
CA ARG A 4 -57.27 51.21 -0.64
C ARG A 4 -56.73 49.95 -1.33
N LEU A 5 -56.81 49.81 -2.66
CA LEU A 5 -55.91 50.31 -3.71
C LEU A 5 -54.42 50.04 -3.46
N VAL A 6 -53.96 48.92 -4.03
CA VAL A 6 -52.78 48.72 -4.90
C VAL A 6 -51.49 49.47 -4.54
N PHE A 7 -50.42 48.71 -4.27
CA PHE A 7 -49.15 48.87 -4.99
C PHE A 7 -48.50 47.51 -5.24
N LEU A 8 -48.50 47.15 -6.52
CA LEU A 8 -47.63 46.14 -7.11
C LEU A 8 -46.19 46.67 -7.03
N THR A 9 -45.26 45.91 -6.45
CA THR A 9 -43.84 46.14 -6.71
C THR A 9 -43.18 44.78 -6.92
N VAL A 10 -42.99 44.49 -8.20
CA VAL A 10 -42.13 43.43 -8.72
C VAL A 10 -40.71 43.77 -8.30
N ALA A 11 -40.18 43.07 -7.30
CA ALA A 11 -38.76 43.06 -6.99
C ALA A 11 -38.26 41.64 -7.30
N ALA A 12 -37.41 41.59 -8.32
CA ALA A 12 -36.85 40.38 -8.92
C ALA A 12 -36.33 39.41 -7.86
N LEU A 13 -36.75 38.15 -8.01
CA LEU A 13 -36.13 36.97 -7.41
C LEU A 13 -34.69 36.89 -7.96
N MET A 14 -33.75 37.57 -7.31
CA MET A 14 -32.33 37.27 -7.48
C MET A 14 -32.07 35.96 -6.75
N VAL A 15 -32.22 34.87 -7.49
CA VAL A 15 -31.66 33.57 -7.17
C VAL A 15 -30.19 33.79 -6.84
N PRO A 16 -29.70 33.51 -5.61
CA PRO A 16 -28.28 33.32 -5.46
C PRO A 16 -27.96 32.09 -6.29
N LEU A 17 -27.28 32.32 -7.43
CA LEU A 17 -26.50 31.30 -8.08
C LEU A 17 -25.69 30.64 -6.97
N LEU A 18 -26.11 29.42 -6.61
CA LEU A 18 -25.27 28.41 -6.03
C LEU A 18 -24.13 28.24 -7.04
N GLY A 19 -23.11 29.08 -6.90
CA GLY A 19 -21.80 28.80 -7.42
C GLY A 19 -21.44 27.48 -6.77
N CYS A 20 -21.58 26.41 -7.55
CA CYS A 20 -20.85 25.19 -7.33
C CYS A 20 -19.38 25.62 -7.25
N VAL A 21 -18.92 25.89 -6.03
CA VAL A 21 -17.51 25.82 -5.73
C VAL A 21 -17.20 24.37 -6.05
N SER A 22 -16.69 24.13 -7.26
CA SER A 22 -15.94 22.91 -7.51
C SER A 22 -14.87 22.96 -6.43
N SER A 23 -15.04 22.16 -5.38
CA SER A 23 -13.92 21.76 -4.57
C SER A 23 -12.97 21.16 -5.59
N ALA A 24 -11.94 21.93 -5.95
CA ALA A 24 -10.79 21.37 -6.58
C ALA A 24 -10.38 20.27 -5.61
N GLN A 25 -10.66 19.02 -5.98
CA GLN A 25 -10.04 17.88 -5.35
C GLN A 25 -8.57 18.19 -5.50
N THR A 26 -7.98 18.67 -4.41
CA THR A 26 -6.57 18.94 -4.36
C THR A 26 -5.99 17.56 -4.49
N ILE A 27 -5.54 17.22 -5.70
CA ILE A 27 -4.86 15.96 -5.97
C ILE A 27 -3.69 15.99 -5.01
N MET A 28 -3.81 15.25 -3.90
CA MET A 28 -2.74 15.17 -2.94
C MET A 28 -1.58 14.55 -3.69
N PRO A 29 -0.41 15.22 -3.74
CA PRO A 29 0.72 14.70 -4.47
C PRO A 29 1.08 13.33 -3.88
N LEU A 30 1.40 12.38 -4.75
CA LEU A 30 1.84 11.06 -4.31
C LEU A 30 3.04 11.21 -3.36
N PRO A 31 3.12 10.39 -2.30
CA PRO A 31 4.22 10.49 -1.35
C PRO A 31 5.54 10.02 -1.97
N ASP A 32 6.57 10.84 -1.83
CA ASP A 32 7.95 10.59 -2.26
C ASP A 32 8.66 9.56 -1.39
N CYS A 33 8.25 9.39 -0.14
CA CYS A 33 8.72 8.32 0.73
C CYS A 33 7.82 8.22 1.96
N GLY A 34 7.95 7.13 2.71
CA GLY A 34 7.18 6.94 3.91
C GLY A 34 7.38 5.59 4.56
N ILE A 35 6.59 5.42 5.62
CA ILE A 35 6.50 4.21 6.40
C ILE A 35 5.02 3.96 6.61
N ARG A 36 4.58 2.73 6.36
CA ARG A 36 3.26 2.27 6.75
C ARG A 36 3.38 0.91 7.41
N GLY A 37 2.60 0.65 8.43
CA GLY A 37 2.66 -0.64 9.10
C GLY A 37 1.83 -0.65 10.36
N SER A 38 1.42 -1.86 10.73
CA SER A 38 0.82 -2.10 12.02
C SER A 38 1.34 -3.43 12.53
N GLY A 39 1.58 -3.51 13.82
CA GLY A 39 2.22 -4.70 14.35
C GLY A 39 2.33 -4.69 15.86
N ALA A 40 3.03 -5.71 16.34
CA ALA A 40 3.29 -5.92 17.75
C ALA A 40 4.74 -6.31 17.97
N ILE A 41 5.34 -5.78 19.03
CA ILE A 41 6.68 -6.13 19.52
C ILE A 41 6.58 -6.60 20.97
N THR A 42 7.43 -7.55 21.36
CA THR A 42 7.54 -7.97 22.76
C THR A 42 8.38 -6.96 23.53
N ILE A 43 7.84 -6.48 24.66
CA ILE A 43 8.45 -5.50 25.54
C ILE A 43 8.69 -6.13 26.90
N HIS A 44 9.92 -6.08 27.39
CA HIS A 44 10.31 -6.64 28.70
C HIS A 44 9.83 -8.08 28.90
N GLU A 45 9.95 -8.92 27.87
CA GLU A 45 9.62 -10.37 27.86
C GLU A 45 8.13 -10.74 28.02
N VAL A 46 7.30 -9.89 28.62
CA VAL A 46 5.90 -10.22 28.93
C VAL A 46 4.88 -9.24 28.35
N ASN A 47 5.23 -7.98 28.14
CA ASN A 47 4.30 -6.99 27.62
C ASN A 47 4.30 -6.99 26.08
N LEU A 48 3.18 -6.55 25.51
CA LEU A 48 3.03 -6.42 24.07
C LEU A 48 2.87 -4.94 23.71
N GLY A 49 3.83 -4.41 22.95
CA GLY A 49 3.75 -3.08 22.35
C GLY A 49 3.07 -3.17 21.00
N VAL A 50 1.84 -2.66 20.88
CA VAL A 50 1.07 -2.61 19.63
C VAL A 50 1.20 -1.23 19.01
N PHE A 51 1.49 -1.18 17.72
CA PHE A 51 1.64 0.08 16.99
C PHE A 51 0.86 0.11 15.69
N ASP A 52 0.58 1.34 15.25
CA ASP A 52 0.06 1.69 13.94
C ASP A 52 0.82 2.94 13.48
N ILE A 53 1.44 2.88 12.32
CA ILE A 53 2.22 3.96 11.72
C ILE A 53 1.80 4.11 10.27
N ASN A 54 1.48 5.34 9.88
CA ASN A 54 1.28 5.72 8.49
C ASN A 54 1.80 7.14 8.33
N VAL A 55 3.05 7.26 7.93
CA VAL A 55 3.75 8.54 7.80
C VAL A 55 4.33 8.63 6.41
N ALA A 56 4.01 9.71 5.70
CA ALA A 56 4.46 9.89 4.34
C ALA A 56 4.96 11.33 4.12
N LYS A 57 5.93 11.49 3.22
CA LYS A 57 6.48 12.77 2.81
C LYS A 57 6.15 13.00 1.35
N SER A 58 5.65 14.18 1.00
CA SER A 58 5.46 14.60 -0.39
C SER A 58 5.97 16.04 -0.53
N GLY A 59 7.09 16.20 -1.22
CA GLY A 59 7.90 17.41 -1.22
C GLY A 59 8.34 17.79 0.20
N SER A 60 7.91 18.97 0.64
CA SER A 60 8.16 19.48 2.00
C SER A 60 7.06 19.13 3.01
N ILE A 61 5.98 18.49 2.55
CA ILE A 61 4.81 18.20 3.39
C ILE A 61 4.94 16.81 4.01
N LEU A 62 4.69 16.72 5.31
CA LEU A 62 4.57 15.46 6.05
C LEU A 62 3.09 15.19 6.33
N LEU A 63 2.65 13.97 6.04
CA LEU A 63 1.27 13.52 6.17
C LEU A 63 1.19 12.30 7.09
N GLY A 64 0.07 12.17 7.79
CA GLY A 64 -0.25 11.02 8.63
C GLY A 64 0.25 11.14 10.07
N GLY A 65 0.61 10.01 10.68
CA GLY A 65 0.98 9.91 12.08
C GLY A 65 1.27 8.49 12.54
N PHE A 66 1.53 8.34 13.82
CA PHE A 66 1.70 7.04 14.47
C PHE A 66 1.08 7.02 15.86
N LYS A 67 0.75 5.80 16.29
CA LYS A 67 0.28 5.47 17.62
C LYS A 67 0.96 4.20 18.10
N TYR A 68 1.25 4.16 19.38
CA TYR A 68 1.80 3.02 20.08
C TYR A 68 1.06 2.83 21.40
N THR A 69 0.81 1.59 21.79
CA THR A 69 0.15 1.22 23.04
C THR A 69 0.81 -0.02 23.61
N GLU A 70 1.26 0.05 24.85
CA GLU A 70 1.79 -1.12 25.57
C GLU A 70 0.68 -1.75 26.41
N ILE A 71 0.53 -3.07 26.27
CA ILE A 71 -0.49 -3.87 26.94
C ILE A 71 0.20 -4.99 27.73
N THR A 72 -0.19 -5.16 28.98
CA THR A 72 0.24 -6.29 29.83
C THR A 72 -0.48 -7.58 29.45
N PRO A 73 0.00 -8.76 29.88
CA PRO A 73 -0.65 -10.05 29.63
C PRO A 73 -2.12 -10.14 30.06
N ASP A 74 -2.51 -9.37 31.09
CA ASP A 74 -3.89 -9.29 31.59
C ASP A 74 -4.77 -8.28 30.81
N GLY A 75 -4.24 -7.70 29.73
CA GLY A 75 -4.97 -6.79 28.83
C GLY A 75 -5.02 -5.33 29.29
N ARG A 76 -4.31 -4.96 30.37
CA ARG A 76 -4.27 -3.56 30.83
C ARG A 76 -3.32 -2.73 29.99
N ARG A 77 -3.73 -1.49 29.68
CA ARG A 77 -2.87 -0.52 28.98
C ARG A 77 -1.96 0.16 29.99
N VAL A 78 -0.64 0.07 29.76
CA VAL A 78 0.38 0.65 30.64
C VAL A 78 1.02 1.89 30.02
N CYS A 79 1.11 1.91 28.69
CA CYS A 79 1.64 3.04 27.95
C CYS A 79 0.76 3.35 26.74
N THR A 80 0.59 4.63 26.42
CA THR A 80 0.02 5.11 25.16
C THR A 80 0.82 6.29 24.67
N ILE A 81 1.30 6.20 23.43
CA ILE A 81 2.03 7.25 22.74
C ILE A 81 1.33 7.52 21.41
N TYR A 82 1.16 8.78 21.04
CA TYR A 82 0.65 9.14 19.71
C TYR A 82 1.21 10.46 19.24
N SER A 83 1.44 10.56 17.94
CA SER A 83 1.87 11.80 17.28
C SER A 83 0.73 12.78 17.14
N GLN A 84 1.01 14.07 17.30
CA GLN A 84 0.11 15.18 16.96
C GLN A 84 0.58 15.95 15.74
N SER A 85 1.89 16.16 15.60
CA SER A 85 2.51 16.89 14.48
C SER A 85 3.83 16.25 14.12
N LEU A 86 4.00 15.92 12.84
CA LEU A 86 5.25 15.37 12.31
C LEU A 86 6.24 16.50 12.02
N THR A 87 7.50 16.32 12.41
CA THR A 87 8.55 17.33 12.22
C THR A 87 9.60 16.89 11.21
N ARG A 88 9.86 15.59 11.12
CA ARG A 88 10.84 15.02 10.18
C ARG A 88 10.47 13.59 9.83
N LEU A 89 10.67 13.24 8.57
CA LEU A 89 10.75 11.87 8.08
C LEU A 89 12.03 11.75 7.27
N GLU A 90 12.83 10.75 7.60
CA GLU A 90 14.04 10.38 6.89
C GLU A 90 13.98 8.89 6.55
N VAL A 91 14.15 8.56 5.28
CA VAL A 91 14.15 7.18 4.78
C VAL A 91 15.51 6.91 4.16
N LEU A 92 16.12 5.80 4.57
CA LEU A 92 17.43 5.35 4.10
C LEU A 92 17.34 3.85 3.75
N GLY A 93 17.16 3.55 2.47
CA GLY A 93 16.93 2.19 2.01
C GLY A 93 15.62 1.63 2.55
N ASN A 94 15.71 0.54 3.30
CA ASN A 94 14.60 -0.13 3.98
C ASN A 94 14.43 0.30 5.46
N ALA A 95 15.20 1.29 5.92
CA ALA A 95 15.08 1.86 7.24
C ALA A 95 14.48 3.27 7.18
N ALA A 96 13.73 3.66 8.20
CA ALA A 96 13.17 4.99 8.27
C ALA A 96 13.05 5.50 9.71
N THR A 97 13.24 6.82 9.87
CA THR A 97 13.16 7.52 11.14
C THR A 97 12.14 8.65 11.04
N VAL A 98 11.18 8.65 11.97
CA VAL A 98 10.16 9.69 12.12
C VAL A 98 10.43 10.46 13.40
N GLN A 99 10.37 11.78 13.32
CA GLN A 99 10.32 12.67 14.48
C GLN A 99 8.99 13.41 14.48
N ALA A 100 8.41 13.55 15.67
CA ALA A 100 7.14 14.19 15.86
C ALA A 100 7.03 14.86 17.22
N PHE A 101 6.15 15.85 17.33
CA PHE A 101 5.57 16.27 18.59
C PHE A 101 4.30 15.48 18.85
N GLY A 102 4.11 15.03 20.09
CA GLY A 102 2.91 14.31 20.47
C GLY A 102 2.81 14.13 21.97
N TYR A 103 2.20 13.03 22.38
CA TYR A 103 1.93 12.76 23.79
C TYR A 103 2.38 11.36 24.18
N TRP A 104 2.91 11.25 25.40
CA TRP A 104 3.17 9.99 26.09
C TRP A 104 2.39 10.00 27.40
N ASN A 105 1.40 9.11 27.52
CA ASN A 105 0.47 9.06 28.67
C ASN A 105 -0.14 10.43 29.01
N GLY A 106 -0.46 11.22 27.97
CA GLY A 106 -1.01 12.57 28.10
C GLY A 106 0.03 13.68 28.35
N MET A 107 1.31 13.36 28.52
CA MET A 107 2.38 14.35 28.66
C MET A 107 2.95 14.77 27.29
N PRO A 108 3.01 16.08 26.98
CA PRO A 108 3.65 16.58 25.77
C PRO A 108 5.10 16.11 25.66
N SER A 109 5.43 15.49 24.53
CA SER A 109 6.71 14.80 24.36
C SER A 109 7.24 14.96 22.93
N ASP A 110 8.57 15.00 22.82
CA ASP A 110 9.30 14.81 21.57
C ASP A 110 9.41 13.31 21.32
N LEU A 111 8.86 12.88 20.19
CA LEU A 111 8.74 11.49 19.83
C LEU A 111 9.70 11.16 18.70
N THR A 112 10.34 10.00 18.78
CA THR A 112 11.15 9.44 17.69
C THR A 112 10.76 7.99 17.48
N VAL A 113 10.41 7.65 16.25
CA VAL A 113 10.17 6.27 15.83
C VAL A 113 11.23 5.88 14.81
N LYS A 114 11.76 4.66 14.93
CA LYS A 114 12.64 4.05 13.94
C LYS A 114 12.04 2.73 13.51
N CYS A 115 12.01 2.50 12.20
CA CYS A 115 11.49 1.30 11.59
C CYS A 115 12.52 0.70 10.63
N LEU A 116 12.54 -0.61 10.53
CA LEU A 116 13.30 -1.38 9.53
C LEU A 116 12.34 -2.41 8.92
N ASP A 117 12.29 -2.44 7.59
CA ASP A 117 11.56 -3.40 6.75
C ASP A 117 12.59 -4.41 6.22
N ASP A 118 12.65 -5.61 6.80
CA ASP A 118 13.69 -6.60 6.44
C ASP A 118 13.07 -7.96 6.15
N VAL A 119 13.64 -8.66 5.17
CA VAL A 119 13.20 -9.98 4.73
C VAL A 119 13.33 -11.02 5.84
N ASP A 120 14.29 -10.81 6.74
CA ASP A 120 14.54 -11.67 7.91
C ASP A 120 13.68 -11.28 9.13
N GLY A 121 12.92 -10.19 9.04
CA GLY A 121 11.97 -9.73 10.06
C GLY A 121 12.08 -8.23 10.34
N ASP A 122 10.92 -7.59 10.37
CA ASP A 122 10.82 -6.15 10.61
C ASP A 122 11.18 -5.77 12.05
N TYR A 123 11.63 -4.53 12.22
CA TYR A 123 11.96 -3.98 13.53
C TYR A 123 11.26 -2.64 13.75
N PHE A 124 10.70 -2.47 14.96
CA PHE A 124 10.10 -1.23 15.40
C PHE A 124 10.76 -0.74 16.68
N TYR A 125 10.98 0.56 16.76
CA TYR A 125 11.50 1.24 17.94
C TYR A 125 10.82 2.58 18.14
N ILE A 126 10.47 2.89 19.37
CA ILE A 126 9.86 4.15 19.78
C ILE A 126 10.56 4.72 21.00
N LEU A 127 10.74 6.03 20.96
CA LEU A 127 11.32 6.84 22.01
C LEU A 127 10.41 8.03 22.27
N ALA A 128 10.03 8.26 23.52
CA ALA A 128 9.33 9.47 23.94
C ALA A 128 10.12 10.20 25.01
N ARG A 129 10.50 11.45 24.72
CA ARG A 129 11.16 12.36 25.65
C ARG A 129 10.16 13.44 26.07
N PRO A 130 9.74 13.51 27.33
CA PRO A 130 8.82 14.54 27.77
C PRO A 130 9.46 15.93 27.63
N ARG A 131 8.67 16.93 27.25
CA ARG A 131 9.09 18.35 27.19
C ARG A 131 8.99 19.04 28.56
N SER A 132 8.92 18.25 29.61
CA SER A 132 8.83 18.64 31.01
C SER A 132 10.23 18.61 31.64
N PRO A 133 10.47 19.29 32.78
CA PRO A 133 11.72 19.14 33.54
C PRO A 133 12.01 17.70 34.01
N ILE A 134 11.02 16.80 33.89
CA ILE A 134 11.14 15.38 34.20
C ILE A 134 12.04 14.70 33.15
N THR A 135 13.08 14.00 33.59
CA THR A 135 14.07 13.34 32.73
C THR A 135 13.75 11.89 32.40
N ILE A 136 12.57 11.40 32.79
CA ILE A 136 12.14 10.03 32.51
C ILE A 136 11.88 9.94 31.00
N ILE A 137 12.56 9.00 30.34
CA ILE A 137 12.41 8.73 28.92
C ILE A 137 11.73 7.38 28.79
N TYR A 138 10.77 7.29 27.88
CA TYR A 138 10.22 6.00 27.48
C TYR A 138 10.94 5.50 26.24
N GLU A 139 11.39 4.26 26.27
CA GLU A 139 12.07 3.59 25.17
C GLU A 139 11.55 2.16 25.07
N ALA A 140 11.17 1.77 23.86
CA ALA A 140 10.70 0.43 23.56
C ALA A 140 11.10 0.07 22.14
N GLY A 141 11.62 -1.14 21.92
CA GLY A 141 11.95 -1.61 20.59
C GLY A 141 12.18 -3.11 20.53
N GLY A 142 11.97 -3.69 19.36
CA GLY A 142 12.11 -5.11 19.14
C GLY A 142 11.74 -5.52 17.71
N GLY A 143 12.06 -6.76 17.36
CA GLY A 143 11.56 -7.39 16.15
C GLY A 143 10.04 -7.60 16.24
N LEU A 144 9.35 -7.48 15.10
CA LEU A 144 7.92 -7.71 15.03
C LEU A 144 7.61 -9.18 15.29
N VAL A 145 6.76 -9.44 16.29
CA VAL A 145 6.20 -10.78 16.52
C VAL A 145 4.91 -11.00 15.73
N LYS A 146 4.30 -9.91 15.25
CA LYS A 146 3.11 -9.91 14.39
C LYS A 146 3.03 -8.58 13.64
N GLY A 147 2.48 -8.63 12.43
CA GLY A 147 2.25 -7.45 11.61
C GLY A 147 3.28 -7.34 10.50
N ASP A 148 3.36 -6.15 9.91
CA ASP A 148 4.23 -5.84 8.79
C ASP A 148 4.54 -4.34 8.81
N ILE A 149 5.75 -3.98 8.43
CA ILE A 149 6.22 -2.62 8.20
C ILE A 149 6.72 -2.55 6.78
N VAL A 150 6.12 -1.64 6.02
CA VAL A 150 6.61 -1.28 4.69
C VAL A 150 7.29 0.07 4.77
N VAL A 151 8.61 0.07 4.57
CA VAL A 151 9.37 1.29 4.32
C VAL A 151 9.44 1.47 2.81
N PHE A 152 8.92 2.60 2.33
CA PHE A 152 8.94 2.90 0.91
C PHE A 152 9.67 4.21 0.68
N THR A 153 10.53 4.21 -0.32
CA THR A 153 10.96 5.43 -0.98
C THR A 153 10.33 5.38 -2.36
N ALA A 154 9.67 6.45 -2.79
CA ALA A 154 9.37 6.62 -4.20
C ALA A 154 10.73 6.55 -4.91
N PRO A 155 10.93 5.56 -5.78
CA PRO A 155 12.17 5.45 -6.54
C PRO A 155 12.47 6.77 -7.25
N ALA A 156 13.75 7.07 -7.49
CA ALA A 156 14.19 8.22 -8.30
C ALA A 156 13.64 8.05 -9.73
N THR A 157 12.37 8.42 -9.86
CA THR A 157 11.46 8.40 -11.00
C THR A 157 11.54 7.19 -11.95
N PRO A 158 10.86 6.08 -11.63
CA PRO A 158 10.18 5.29 -12.63
C PRO A 158 8.90 6.02 -13.06
N GLN A 159 8.74 6.20 -14.38
CA GLN A 159 7.51 6.66 -15.02
C GLN A 159 6.29 5.80 -14.62
N CYS A 160 6.54 4.53 -14.26
CA CYS A 160 5.52 3.62 -13.75
C CYS A 160 6.10 2.64 -12.73
N LEU A 161 5.40 2.45 -11.62
CA LEU A 161 5.61 1.35 -10.69
C LEU A 161 4.29 0.58 -10.54
N THR A 162 4.36 -0.74 -10.62
CA THR A 162 3.25 -1.61 -10.23
C THR A 162 3.76 -2.73 -9.34
N LYS A 163 3.02 -3.04 -8.29
CA LYS A 163 3.31 -4.16 -7.41
C LYS A 163 2.01 -4.75 -6.89
N GLY A 164 2.03 -6.03 -6.56
CA GLY A 164 0.85 -6.67 -6.01
C GLY A 164 1.17 -8.01 -5.40
N ASN A 165 0.38 -8.36 -4.39
CA ASN A 165 0.39 -9.67 -3.77
C ASN A 165 -1.06 -10.00 -3.40
N GLY A 166 -1.52 -11.16 -3.81
CA GLY A 166 -2.91 -11.52 -3.60
C GLY A 166 -3.29 -12.85 -4.20
N THR A 167 -4.60 -13.07 -4.23
CA THR A 167 -5.20 -14.28 -4.78
C THR A 167 -6.36 -13.94 -5.71
N ILE A 168 -6.58 -14.78 -6.71
CA ILE A 168 -7.77 -14.80 -7.57
C ILE A 168 -8.43 -16.18 -7.52
N ALA A 169 -9.73 -16.23 -7.78
CA ALA A 169 -10.42 -17.50 -8.01
C ALA A 169 -10.15 -17.99 -9.43
N VAL A 170 -9.79 -19.28 -9.58
CA VAL A 170 -9.59 -19.91 -10.90
C VAL A 170 -10.35 -21.24 -10.95
N GLY A 171 -11.60 -21.19 -11.38
CA GLY A 171 -12.49 -22.36 -11.30
C GLY A 171 -12.64 -22.83 -9.85
N GLN A 172 -12.18 -24.05 -9.56
CA GLN A 172 -12.15 -24.61 -8.19
C GLN A 172 -10.82 -24.36 -7.46
N ASN A 173 -9.82 -23.79 -8.14
CA ASN A 173 -8.52 -23.49 -7.60
C ASN A 173 -8.41 -22.03 -7.14
N THR A 174 -7.36 -21.75 -6.38
CA THR A 174 -6.93 -20.40 -6.03
C THR A 174 -5.59 -20.10 -6.69
N GLY A 175 -5.53 -19.02 -7.47
CA GLY A 175 -4.31 -18.52 -8.06
C GLY A 175 -3.68 -17.46 -7.17
N ARG A 176 -2.53 -17.74 -6.56
CA ARG A 176 -1.76 -16.79 -5.74
C ARG A 176 -0.68 -16.14 -6.59
N PHE A 177 -0.54 -14.83 -6.48
CA PHE A 177 0.48 -14.07 -7.20
C PHE A 177 1.28 -13.15 -6.26
N SER A 178 2.50 -12.86 -6.66
CA SER A 178 3.31 -11.79 -6.12
C SER A 178 4.17 -11.22 -7.24
N PHE A 179 4.15 -9.90 -7.43
CA PHE A 179 4.93 -9.25 -8.47
C PHE A 179 5.36 -7.84 -8.08
N VAL A 180 6.40 -7.39 -8.77
CA VAL A 180 6.82 -6.00 -8.84
C VAL A 180 7.30 -5.74 -10.26
N ALA A 181 6.90 -4.63 -10.85
CA ALA A 181 7.40 -4.19 -12.14
C ALA A 181 7.52 -2.66 -12.14
N GLU A 182 8.67 -2.16 -12.61
CA GLU A 182 8.99 -0.75 -12.67
C GLU A 182 9.51 -0.39 -14.06
N LYS A 183 9.22 0.84 -14.49
CA LYS A 183 9.76 1.43 -15.71
C LYS A 183 10.33 2.81 -15.40
N SER A 184 11.63 3.00 -15.57
CA SER A 184 12.33 4.30 -15.47
C SER A 184 13.02 4.61 -16.80
N GLY A 185 12.50 5.62 -17.51
CA GLY A 185 12.88 5.88 -18.90
C GLY A 185 12.65 4.64 -19.78
N ASP A 186 13.70 4.18 -20.44
CA ASP A 186 13.69 2.98 -21.28
C ASP A 186 14.01 1.69 -20.50
N VAL A 187 14.34 1.80 -19.21
CA VAL A 187 14.72 0.65 -18.38
C VAL A 187 13.47 0.08 -17.72
N VAL A 188 13.20 -1.20 -17.98
CA VAL A 188 12.15 -1.98 -17.32
C VAL A 188 12.80 -3.03 -16.42
N LYS A 189 12.31 -3.16 -15.18
CA LYS A 189 12.74 -4.19 -14.23
C LYS A 189 11.54 -4.75 -13.50
N GLY A 190 11.69 -5.93 -12.91
CA GLY A 190 10.63 -6.54 -12.13
C GLY A 190 10.68 -8.06 -12.12
N THR A 191 9.82 -8.65 -11.30
CA THR A 191 9.63 -10.10 -11.20
C THR A 191 8.16 -10.45 -10.99
N LEU A 192 7.78 -11.68 -11.32
CA LEU A 192 6.46 -12.23 -11.05
C LEU A 192 6.60 -13.68 -10.59
N LYS A 193 5.89 -14.05 -9.53
CA LYS A 193 5.60 -15.43 -9.14
C LYS A 193 4.09 -15.63 -9.13
N TYR A 194 3.64 -16.73 -9.70
CA TYR A 194 2.24 -17.15 -9.71
C TYR A 194 2.15 -18.65 -9.49
N VAL A 195 1.26 -19.08 -8.61
CA VAL A 195 1.00 -20.50 -8.36
C VAL A 195 -0.50 -20.74 -8.22
N GLU A 196 -1.00 -21.81 -8.81
CA GLU A 196 -2.33 -22.31 -8.53
C GLU A 196 -2.27 -23.42 -7.51
N TYR A 197 -3.16 -23.41 -6.53
CA TYR A 197 -3.36 -24.52 -5.62
C TYR A 197 -4.86 -24.80 -5.46
N SER A 198 -5.19 -26.06 -5.20
CA SER A 198 -6.54 -26.40 -4.77
C SER A 198 -6.60 -26.28 -3.24
N PRO A 199 -7.57 -25.54 -2.67
CA PRO A 199 -7.77 -25.49 -1.23
C PRO A 199 -8.09 -26.86 -0.60
N LEU A 200 -8.53 -27.81 -1.43
CA LEU A 200 -8.93 -29.15 -1.02
C LEU A 200 -7.82 -30.20 -1.27
N ALA A 201 -6.72 -29.83 -1.90
CA ALA A 201 -5.61 -30.75 -2.17
C ALA A 201 -4.71 -30.93 -0.95
N ASP A 202 -4.03 -32.07 -0.90
CA ASP A 202 -2.96 -32.34 0.05
C ASP A 202 -1.89 -31.23 -0.02
N PRO A 203 -1.43 -30.66 1.12
CA PRO A 203 -0.37 -29.65 1.15
C PRO A 203 0.95 -30.04 0.46
N THR A 204 1.18 -31.35 0.28
CA THR A 204 2.35 -31.91 -0.40
C THR A 204 2.16 -32.06 -1.91
N ALA A 205 0.94 -31.89 -2.42
CA ALA A 205 0.64 -31.99 -3.84
C ALA A 205 1.34 -30.86 -4.62
N GLN A 206 1.96 -31.22 -5.73
CA GLN A 206 2.59 -30.25 -6.61
C GLN A 206 1.52 -29.30 -7.18
N PRO A 207 1.75 -27.97 -7.14
CA PRO A 207 0.81 -27.00 -7.70
C PRO A 207 0.56 -27.29 -9.19
N PRO A 208 -0.70 -27.37 -9.67
CA PRO A 208 -1.02 -27.67 -11.06
C PRO A 208 -0.42 -26.66 -12.06
N VAL A 209 -0.30 -25.40 -11.64
CA VAL A 209 0.30 -24.34 -12.45
C VAL A 209 1.27 -23.51 -11.61
N ARG A 210 2.49 -23.32 -12.13
CA ARG A 210 3.53 -22.47 -11.57
C ARG A 210 4.10 -21.61 -12.67
N ILE A 211 3.97 -20.29 -12.55
CA ILE A 211 4.51 -19.33 -13.49
C ILE A 211 5.51 -18.43 -12.77
N TYR A 212 6.65 -18.21 -13.40
CA TYR A 212 7.70 -17.35 -12.87
C TYR A 212 8.30 -16.49 -13.98
N ILE A 213 8.39 -15.18 -13.76
CA ILE A 213 9.15 -14.24 -14.59
C ILE A 213 10.34 -13.74 -13.74
N PRO A 214 11.58 -14.11 -14.08
CA PRO A 214 12.77 -13.63 -13.36
C PRO A 214 13.14 -12.18 -13.69
N SER A 215 12.73 -11.69 -14.86
CA SER A 215 12.92 -10.30 -15.26
C SER A 215 11.78 -9.85 -16.17
N VAL A 216 11.04 -8.84 -15.75
CA VAL A 216 10.07 -8.14 -16.61
C VAL A 216 10.84 -7.42 -17.72
N GLN A 217 10.35 -7.53 -18.96
CA GLN A 217 11.00 -7.00 -20.16
C GLN A 217 10.22 -5.85 -20.77
N THR A 218 8.89 -5.84 -20.61
CA THR A 218 8.02 -4.78 -21.09
C THR A 218 7.07 -4.36 -19.99
N LEU A 219 6.80 -3.07 -19.92
CA LEU A 219 5.78 -2.47 -19.07
C LEU A 219 5.10 -1.36 -19.87
N ARG A 220 3.79 -1.51 -20.07
CA ARG A 220 2.93 -0.60 -20.80
C ARG A 220 1.84 -0.09 -19.88
N ILE A 221 1.68 1.23 -19.86
CA ILE A 221 0.56 1.89 -19.19
C ILE A 221 -0.60 1.92 -20.17
N LEU A 222 -1.76 1.40 -19.76
CA LEU A 222 -2.99 1.48 -20.56
C LEU A 222 -3.89 2.61 -20.07
N SER A 223 -3.96 2.81 -18.75
CA SER A 223 -4.60 3.94 -18.09
C SER A 223 -3.85 4.25 -16.77
N PRO A 224 -4.16 5.35 -16.06
CA PRO A 224 -3.47 5.70 -14.80
C PRO A 224 -3.49 4.62 -13.73
N ASN A 225 -4.45 3.69 -13.79
CA ASN A 225 -4.67 2.63 -12.83
C ASN A 225 -4.59 1.22 -13.45
N GLU A 226 -4.17 1.13 -14.71
CA GLU A 226 -4.10 -0.13 -15.44
C GLU A 226 -2.78 -0.24 -16.21
N VAL A 227 -2.08 -1.35 -15.98
CA VAL A 227 -0.83 -1.64 -16.66
C VAL A 227 -0.77 -3.08 -17.15
N VAL A 228 0.01 -3.27 -18.21
CA VAL A 228 0.37 -4.57 -18.75
C VAL A 228 1.88 -4.70 -18.69
N PHE A 229 2.37 -5.76 -18.07
CA PHE A 229 3.78 -6.09 -18.10
C PHE A 229 4.00 -7.51 -18.61
N ALA A 230 5.12 -7.73 -19.29
CA ALA A 230 5.43 -9.03 -19.84
C ALA A 230 6.92 -9.34 -19.76
N GLY A 231 7.26 -10.62 -19.85
CA GLY A 231 8.64 -11.08 -19.84
C GLY A 231 8.76 -12.55 -20.22
N ARG A 232 9.99 -12.94 -20.53
CA ARG A 232 10.35 -14.36 -20.64
C ARG A 232 10.44 -14.95 -19.23
N GLY A 233 9.85 -16.12 -19.06
CA GLY A 233 9.77 -16.82 -17.80
C GLY A 233 9.55 -18.31 -18.01
N THR A 234 8.90 -18.95 -17.04
CA THR A 234 8.58 -20.37 -17.09
C THR A 234 7.10 -20.60 -16.78
N LEU A 235 6.48 -21.57 -17.46
CA LEU A 235 5.22 -22.21 -17.11
C LEU A 235 5.51 -23.66 -16.77
N ASN A 236 5.28 -24.07 -15.52
CA ASN A 236 5.63 -25.40 -15.01
C ASN A 236 7.07 -25.81 -15.38
N GLU A 237 8.01 -24.91 -15.10
CA GLU A 237 9.46 -25.05 -15.38
C GLU A 237 9.83 -25.07 -16.88
N ARG A 238 8.86 -24.92 -17.79
CA ARG A 238 9.11 -24.84 -19.25
C ARG A 238 9.18 -23.39 -19.71
N PRO A 239 10.10 -23.02 -20.61
CA PRO A 239 10.20 -21.66 -21.13
C PRO A 239 8.88 -21.14 -21.71
N ALA A 240 8.46 -19.96 -21.27
CA ALA A 240 7.22 -19.32 -21.70
C ALA A 240 7.38 -17.81 -21.83
N PHE A 241 6.61 -17.20 -22.72
CA PHE A 241 6.34 -15.77 -22.69
C PHE A 241 5.11 -15.54 -21.82
N VAL A 242 5.24 -14.67 -20.83
CA VAL A 242 4.19 -14.41 -19.86
C VAL A 242 3.83 -12.93 -19.93
N GLU A 243 2.53 -12.65 -20.03
CA GLU A 243 1.94 -11.32 -20.01
C GLU A 243 0.97 -11.25 -18.84
N VAL A 244 1.03 -10.16 -18.09
CA VAL A 244 0.15 -9.88 -16.96
C VAL A 244 -0.47 -8.52 -17.16
N ARG A 245 -1.78 -8.44 -16.96
CA ARG A 245 -2.55 -7.20 -16.90
C ARG A 245 -3.09 -7.04 -15.48
N VAL A 246 -2.87 -5.87 -14.90
CA VAL A 246 -3.36 -5.55 -13.55
C VAL A 246 -4.10 -4.22 -13.55
N ILE A 247 -5.15 -4.16 -12.73
CA ILE A 247 -6.02 -3.00 -12.59
C ILE A 247 -6.15 -2.69 -11.10
N ASP A 248 -5.62 -1.54 -10.69
CA ASP A 248 -5.84 -0.96 -9.38
C ASP A 248 -7.18 -0.23 -9.39
N ARG A 249 -8.19 -0.77 -8.71
CA ARG A 249 -9.51 -0.13 -8.59
C ARG A 249 -9.70 0.58 -7.26
N THR A 250 -8.89 0.23 -6.27
CA THR A 250 -8.98 0.81 -4.92
C THR A 250 -8.24 2.14 -4.81
N ASN A 251 -7.37 2.48 -5.78
CA ASN A 251 -6.49 3.66 -5.79
C ASN A 251 -5.73 3.83 -4.46
N GLY A 252 -5.50 2.73 -3.73
CA GLY A 252 -4.92 2.73 -2.39
C GLY A 252 -5.73 3.44 -1.29
N ILE A 253 -7.02 3.80 -1.49
CA ILE A 253 -7.78 4.68 -0.57
C ILE A 253 -8.92 3.97 0.21
N SER A 254 -9.48 2.83 -0.22
CA SER A 254 -10.52 2.18 0.60
C SER A 254 -10.83 0.72 0.21
N PRO A 255 -11.11 -0.18 1.18
CA PRO A 255 -11.57 -1.55 0.95
C PRO A 255 -13.08 -1.60 0.65
N ASP A 256 -13.59 -0.72 -0.21
CA ASP A 256 -14.98 -0.80 -0.63
C ASP A 256 -15.18 -2.08 -1.47
N LEU A 257 -16.01 -3.01 -0.98
CA LEU A 257 -16.25 -4.33 -1.57
C LEU A 257 -16.74 -4.26 -3.02
N ALA A 258 -17.23 -3.10 -3.45
CA ALA A 258 -17.76 -2.86 -4.80
C ALA A 258 -16.66 -2.73 -5.88
N ALA A 259 -15.42 -2.40 -5.52
CA ALA A 259 -14.34 -2.14 -6.48
C ALA A 259 -13.06 -2.89 -6.09
N ARG A 260 -13.03 -4.20 -6.35
CA ARG A 260 -11.82 -5.01 -6.14
C ARG A 260 -10.84 -4.81 -7.28
N ASP A 261 -9.55 -4.76 -6.95
CA ASP A 261 -8.50 -4.82 -7.97
C ASP A 261 -8.64 -6.09 -8.81
N GLU A 262 -8.06 -6.06 -10.00
CA GLU A 262 -8.11 -7.19 -10.93
C GLU A 262 -6.73 -7.62 -11.37
N PHE A 263 -6.55 -8.93 -11.48
CA PHE A 263 -5.32 -9.56 -11.96
C PHE A 263 -5.65 -10.52 -13.10
N TYR A 264 -4.93 -10.40 -14.21
CA TYR A 264 -5.01 -11.32 -15.34
C TYR A 264 -3.62 -11.76 -15.74
N ILE A 265 -3.43 -13.06 -15.94
CA ILE A 265 -2.18 -13.66 -16.39
C ILE A 265 -2.42 -14.53 -17.61
N ARG A 266 -1.53 -14.42 -18.58
CA ARG A 266 -1.46 -15.28 -19.76
C ARG A 266 -0.03 -15.77 -19.93
N ALA A 267 0.16 -17.07 -20.06
CA ALA A 267 1.45 -17.67 -20.38
C ALA A 267 1.35 -18.48 -21.67
N LEU A 268 2.30 -18.29 -22.57
CA LEU A 268 2.42 -19.00 -23.83
C LEU A 268 3.76 -19.72 -23.85
N MET A 269 3.75 -21.05 -23.90
CA MET A 269 5.00 -21.80 -24.01
C MET A 269 5.75 -21.42 -25.29
N LEU A 270 7.05 -21.22 -25.16
CA LEU A 270 7.97 -20.95 -26.25
C LEU A 270 8.40 -22.30 -26.86
N ALA A 271 7.46 -23.05 -27.45
CA ALA A 271 7.77 -24.32 -28.08
C ALA A 271 8.23 -24.13 -29.54
N THR A 272 9.24 -24.91 -29.94
CA THR A 272 9.74 -25.05 -31.32
C THR A 272 8.82 -25.90 -32.20
N ASP A 273 7.95 -26.73 -31.62
CA ASP A 273 7.00 -27.57 -32.36
C ASP A 273 5.57 -27.02 -32.30
N SER A 274 5.01 -26.81 -33.50
CA SER A 274 3.73 -26.18 -33.81
C SER A 274 2.49 -26.83 -33.21
N LEU A 275 2.61 -28.04 -32.65
CA LEU A 275 1.50 -28.81 -32.03
C LEU A 275 1.35 -28.58 -30.52
N SER A 276 2.24 -27.81 -29.87
CA SER A 276 2.33 -27.72 -28.40
C SER A 276 2.18 -26.32 -27.82
N ARG A 277 1.44 -25.42 -28.50
CA ARG A 277 1.04 -24.11 -27.94
C ARG A 277 -0.05 -24.27 -26.87
N ILE A 278 0.19 -25.10 -25.86
CA ILE A 278 -0.64 -25.12 -24.66
C ILE A 278 -0.33 -23.81 -23.93
N GLY A 279 -1.27 -22.88 -24.04
CA GLY A 279 -1.26 -21.63 -23.29
C GLY A 279 -1.98 -21.83 -21.97
N TYR A 280 -1.63 -20.99 -21.01
CA TYR A 280 -2.36 -20.83 -19.77
C TYR A 280 -2.95 -19.42 -19.73
N GLN A 281 -4.17 -19.30 -19.21
CA GLN A 281 -4.80 -18.01 -18.97
C GLN A 281 -5.69 -18.10 -17.73
N ALA A 282 -5.55 -17.14 -16.84
CA ALA A 282 -6.43 -16.97 -15.69
C ALA A 282 -6.57 -15.48 -15.36
N GLY A 283 -7.64 -15.12 -14.68
CA GLY A 283 -7.79 -13.77 -14.18
C GLY A 283 -9.17 -13.46 -13.63
N GLY A 284 -9.26 -12.31 -12.98
CA GLY A 284 -10.50 -11.82 -12.38
C GLY A 284 -10.23 -10.88 -11.20
N PRO A 285 -11.29 -10.50 -10.47
CA PRO A 285 -11.15 -9.69 -9.27
C PRO A 285 -10.42 -10.44 -8.18
N LEU A 286 -9.67 -9.71 -7.36
CA LEU A 286 -8.96 -10.27 -6.22
C LEU A 286 -9.95 -10.89 -5.23
N THR A 287 -9.61 -12.07 -4.73
CA THR A 287 -10.28 -12.69 -3.58
C THR A 287 -9.63 -12.27 -2.26
N SER A 288 -8.34 -11.93 -2.29
CA SER A 288 -7.59 -11.31 -1.20
C SER A 288 -6.34 -10.60 -1.74
N GLY A 289 -5.75 -9.72 -0.94
CA GLY A 289 -4.54 -8.97 -1.31
C GLY A 289 -4.81 -7.59 -1.88
N ASP A 290 -3.80 -7.01 -2.52
CA ASP A 290 -3.80 -5.63 -3.01
C ASP A 290 -2.92 -5.50 -4.26
N ILE A 291 -3.29 -4.60 -5.16
CA ILE A 291 -2.51 -4.20 -6.34
C ILE A 291 -2.38 -2.69 -6.33
N VAL A 292 -1.14 -2.22 -6.39
CA VAL A 292 -0.83 -0.80 -6.52
C VAL A 292 -0.35 -0.54 -7.94
N VAL A 293 -0.98 0.43 -8.61
CA VAL A 293 -0.49 1.01 -9.85
C VAL A 293 -0.20 2.49 -9.63
N ALA A 294 1.07 2.86 -9.71
CA ALA A 294 1.53 4.24 -9.61
C ALA A 294 2.12 4.68 -10.95
N VAL A 295 1.39 5.54 -11.67
CA VAL A 295 1.85 6.17 -12.91
C VAL A 295 2.15 7.64 -12.64
N GLN A 296 3.35 8.09 -13.00
CA GLN A 296 3.69 9.51 -12.89
C GLN A 296 3.59 10.14 -14.28
N ASN A 297 2.66 11.10 -14.44
CA ASN A 297 2.59 11.91 -15.64
C ASN A 297 3.82 12.83 -15.67
N VAL A 298 4.74 12.57 -16.59
CA VAL A 298 5.80 13.52 -16.92
C VAL A 298 5.16 14.59 -17.82
N PRO A 299 5.19 15.88 -17.46
CA PRO A 299 4.72 16.96 -18.33
C PRO A 299 5.53 17.07 -19.62
#